data_AF-A0A519TKA0-F1
#
_entry.id   AF-A0A519TKA0-F1
#
_cell.length_a   1.000
_cell.length_b   1.000
_cell.length_c   1.000
_cell.angle_alpha   90.00
_cell.angle_beta   90.00
_cell.angle_gamma   90.00
#
_symmetry.space_group_name_H-M   'P 1'
#
loop_
_entity.id
_entity.type
_entity.pdbx_description
1 polymer ?
#
loop_
_entity_poly.entity_id
_entity_poly.type
_entity_poly.pdbx_seq_one_letter_code
_entity_poly.pdbx_strand_id
1 'polypeptide(L)'
;IYQFMQESGAADTDALITELGNGAKELREQLDYGLNTKFNARADIVKDNPDDTTQRYYGNADVTGPDALHGTHVAGIIAAARDNNLGVQGIAAAPVRVMSVRAVPNGDERDKDVANAIRYAVDNGAQIINMSFGKEFSPQRPAVEAAYKYAEAKGVLLVHAAGNENANLDLVTNFPASFYTNGAVPTNLLTVGASGPADNENLPASFSNYSKRQVDVFAPGVGIYSTLPGNKYGNESGTSMASPVTAGVAAVLKSYFPSLTAADLKRIIRESAQVHHTQVLVPGAGGKKADFATLSVTGGVVDLYAAMQLALQLEATKKQ
;
A
#
# COMPACT_ATOMS: atom_id res chain seq x y z
N ILE A 1 -11.75 8.45 -36.13
CA ILE A 1 -10.78 9.20 -35.28
C ILE A 1 -11.52 10.24 -34.43
N TYR A 2 -12.13 11.28 -35.00
CA TYR A 2 -12.89 12.29 -34.21
C TYR A 2 -13.98 11.69 -33.29
N GLN A 3 -14.76 10.73 -33.81
CA GLN A 3 -15.80 10.04 -33.02
C GLN A 3 -15.20 9.15 -31.91
N PHE A 4 -14.04 8.55 -32.16
CA PHE A 4 -13.31 7.73 -31.18
C PHE A 4 -12.63 8.59 -30.09
N MET A 5 -12.21 9.83 -30.43
CA MET A 5 -11.73 10.82 -29.46
C MET A 5 -12.86 11.27 -28.52
N GLN A 6 -14.08 11.46 -29.05
CA GLN A 6 -15.26 11.82 -28.25
C GLN A 6 -15.65 10.67 -27.30
N GLU A 7 -15.51 9.42 -27.72
CA GLU A 7 -15.85 8.23 -26.92
C GLU A 7 -14.79 7.88 -25.86
N SER A 8 -13.50 8.10 -26.15
CA SER A 8 -12.38 7.88 -25.21
C SER A 8 -12.20 9.01 -24.20
N GLY A 9 -12.70 10.22 -24.50
CA GLY A 9 -12.44 11.40 -23.69
C GLY A 9 -11.01 11.95 -23.82
N ALA A 10 -10.27 11.52 -24.84
CA ALA A 10 -8.92 11.99 -25.10
C ALA A 10 -8.90 13.49 -25.45
N ALA A 11 -8.05 14.26 -24.75
CA ALA A 11 -7.96 15.72 -24.89
C ALA A 11 -7.46 16.16 -26.28
N ASP A 12 -6.60 15.37 -26.91
CA ASP A 12 -6.05 15.60 -28.25
C ASP A 12 -5.64 14.28 -28.92
N THR A 13 -5.13 14.37 -30.15
CA THR A 13 -4.70 13.21 -30.93
C THR A 13 -3.48 12.51 -30.34
N ASP A 14 -2.60 13.23 -29.64
CA ASP A 14 -1.39 12.65 -29.04
C ASP A 14 -1.75 11.84 -27.79
N ALA A 15 -2.70 12.34 -26.99
CA ALA A 15 -3.32 11.60 -25.88
C ALA A 15 -3.98 10.31 -26.38
N LEU A 16 -4.75 10.39 -27.48
CA LEU A 16 -5.38 9.20 -28.06
C LEU A 16 -4.35 8.18 -28.59
N ILE A 17 -3.30 8.64 -29.29
CA ILE A 17 -2.23 7.75 -29.78
C ILE A 17 -1.51 7.07 -28.60
N THR A 18 -1.27 7.80 -27.52
CA THR A 18 -0.66 7.27 -26.30
C THR A 18 -1.54 6.20 -25.67
N GLU A 19 -2.84 6.44 -25.53
CA GLU A 19 -3.82 5.49 -24.99
C GLU A 19 -3.88 4.21 -25.84
N LEU A 20 -3.98 4.34 -27.17
CA LEU A 20 -3.96 3.20 -28.07
C LEU A 20 -2.63 2.42 -27.99
N GLY A 21 -1.52 3.13 -27.85
CA GLY A 21 -0.19 2.52 -27.64
C GLY A 21 -0.12 1.71 -26.35
N ASN A 22 -0.66 2.25 -25.25
CA ASN A 22 -0.74 1.56 -23.97
C ASN A 22 -1.64 0.32 -24.05
N GLY A 23 -2.84 0.44 -24.63
CA GLY A 23 -3.74 -0.70 -24.81
C GLY A 23 -3.14 -1.80 -25.70
N ALA A 24 -2.42 -1.43 -26.75
CA ALA A 24 -1.70 -2.40 -27.59
C ALA A 24 -0.56 -3.10 -26.82
N LYS A 25 0.13 -2.38 -25.92
CA LYS A 25 1.18 -2.95 -25.05
C LYS A 25 0.57 -3.96 -24.07
N GLU A 26 -0.51 -3.60 -23.38
CA GLU A 26 -1.21 -4.49 -22.43
C GLU A 26 -1.71 -5.77 -23.12
N LEU A 27 -2.33 -5.65 -24.29
CA LEU A 27 -2.77 -6.81 -25.06
C LEU A 27 -1.62 -7.73 -25.47
N ARG A 28 -0.46 -7.16 -25.83
CA ARG A 28 0.74 -7.96 -26.12
C ARG A 28 1.26 -8.67 -24.88
N GLU A 29 1.33 -7.99 -23.74
CA GLU A 29 1.77 -8.62 -22.48
C GLU A 29 0.83 -9.76 -22.06
N GLN A 30 -0.48 -9.59 -22.23
CA GLN A 30 -1.45 -10.68 -22.02
C GLN A 30 -1.21 -11.85 -22.98
N LEU A 31 -0.97 -11.57 -24.26
CA LEU A 31 -0.72 -12.61 -25.26
C LEU A 31 0.58 -13.36 -24.99
N ASP A 32 1.66 -12.65 -24.70
CA ASP A 32 3.01 -13.19 -24.58
C ASP A 32 3.23 -13.93 -23.25
N TYR A 33 2.54 -13.51 -22.18
CA TYR A 33 2.75 -14.03 -20.82
C TYR A 33 1.50 -14.62 -20.18
N GLY A 34 0.37 -13.93 -20.22
CA GLY A 34 -0.85 -14.32 -19.50
C GLY A 34 -1.60 -15.50 -20.11
N LEU A 35 -1.73 -15.51 -21.44
CA LEU A 35 -2.43 -16.53 -22.22
C LEU A 35 -1.47 -17.55 -22.86
N ASN A 36 -0.16 -17.29 -22.78
CA ASN A 36 0.86 -18.16 -23.35
C ASN A 36 1.13 -19.36 -22.45
N THR A 37 0.45 -20.48 -22.72
CA THR A 37 0.62 -21.75 -21.99
C THR A 37 2.02 -22.35 -22.04
N LYS A 38 2.88 -21.89 -22.96
CA LYS A 38 4.29 -22.31 -23.04
C LYS A 38 5.21 -21.47 -22.18
N PHE A 39 4.79 -20.26 -21.79
CA PHE A 39 5.58 -19.40 -20.94
C PHE A 39 5.43 -19.83 -19.48
N ASN A 40 6.56 -20.11 -18.83
CA ASN A 40 6.58 -20.45 -17.41
C ASN A 40 7.65 -19.63 -16.70
N ALA A 41 7.30 -18.39 -16.34
CA ALA A 41 8.17 -17.49 -15.59
C ALA A 41 8.74 -18.14 -14.30
N ARG A 42 7.99 -19.05 -13.67
CA ARG A 42 8.43 -19.70 -12.42
C ARG A 42 9.52 -20.72 -12.66
N ALA A 43 9.42 -21.52 -13.71
CA ALA A 43 10.47 -22.45 -14.09
C ALA A 43 11.72 -21.72 -14.63
N ASP A 44 11.51 -20.71 -15.48
CA ASP A 44 12.59 -20.15 -16.30
C ASP A 44 13.32 -18.96 -15.63
N ILE A 45 12.57 -18.11 -14.92
CA ILE A 45 13.07 -16.84 -14.37
C ILE A 45 13.20 -16.90 -12.85
N VAL A 46 12.10 -17.21 -12.15
CA VAL A 46 12.06 -17.23 -10.68
C VAL A 46 12.79 -18.44 -10.12
N LYS A 47 12.76 -19.56 -10.87
CA LYS A 47 13.42 -20.85 -10.58
C LYS A 47 13.02 -21.42 -9.22
N ASP A 48 11.72 -21.57 -9.03
CA ASP A 48 11.14 -22.02 -7.76
C ASP A 48 9.96 -22.98 -7.96
N ASN A 49 9.54 -23.63 -6.87
CA ASN A 49 8.29 -24.39 -6.84
C ASN A 49 7.18 -23.55 -6.18
N PRO A 50 6.18 -23.03 -6.93
CA PRO A 50 5.15 -22.14 -6.38
C PRO A 50 4.27 -22.80 -5.29
N ASP A 51 4.20 -24.13 -5.25
CA ASP A 51 3.40 -24.87 -4.27
C ASP A 51 4.17 -25.19 -2.98
N ASP A 52 5.51 -25.09 -3.02
CA ASP A 52 6.34 -25.25 -1.84
C ASP A 52 6.48 -23.94 -1.07
N THR A 53 5.55 -23.74 -0.12
CA THR A 53 5.56 -22.60 0.81
C THR A 53 6.72 -22.61 1.82
N THR A 54 7.53 -23.66 1.86
CA THR A 54 8.70 -23.76 2.75
C THR A 54 9.99 -23.26 2.11
N GLN A 55 10.06 -23.23 0.77
CA GLN A 55 11.21 -22.71 0.04
C GLN A 55 11.40 -21.20 0.32
N ARG A 56 12.62 -20.81 0.70
CA ARG A 56 12.98 -19.43 1.08
C ARG A 56 13.89 -18.70 0.09
N TYR A 57 14.72 -19.43 -0.65
CA TYR A 57 15.76 -18.85 -1.51
C TYR A 57 15.45 -19.14 -2.98
N TYR A 58 15.05 -18.11 -3.72
CA TYR A 58 14.76 -18.15 -5.16
C TYR A 58 14.73 -16.71 -5.71
N GLY A 59 14.53 -16.57 -7.02
CA GLY A 59 14.56 -15.28 -7.70
C GLY A 59 15.97 -14.77 -7.95
N ASN A 60 16.11 -13.44 -8.01
CA ASN A 60 17.38 -12.77 -8.28
C ASN A 60 17.44 -11.41 -7.56
N ALA A 61 18.60 -10.75 -7.62
CA ALA A 61 18.83 -9.47 -6.96
C ALA A 61 18.37 -8.24 -7.77
N ASP A 62 17.77 -8.43 -8.95
CA ASP A 62 17.25 -7.33 -9.77
C ASP A 62 15.90 -6.85 -9.22
N VAL A 63 15.96 -5.83 -8.36
CA VAL A 63 14.77 -5.18 -7.81
C VAL A 63 14.09 -4.23 -8.80
N THR A 64 14.77 -3.84 -9.88
CA THR A 64 14.21 -2.97 -10.91
C THR A 64 13.28 -3.77 -11.80
N GLY A 65 13.75 -4.92 -12.29
CA GLY A 65 13.00 -5.75 -13.22
C GLY A 65 12.57 -4.98 -14.49
N PRO A 66 11.56 -5.47 -15.23
CA PRO A 66 11.08 -4.80 -16.44
C PRO A 66 10.31 -3.50 -16.15
N ASP A 67 9.78 -3.34 -14.94
CA ASP A 67 9.07 -2.15 -14.49
C ASP A 67 9.32 -1.92 -12.99
N ALA A 68 9.75 -0.71 -12.65
CA ALA A 68 10.05 -0.25 -11.30
C ALA A 68 9.21 0.99 -10.89
N LEU A 69 8.26 1.41 -11.73
CA LEU A 69 7.53 2.66 -11.57
C LEU A 69 6.81 2.74 -10.23
N HIS A 70 5.95 1.76 -9.96
CA HIS A 70 5.11 1.72 -8.76
C HIS A 70 5.94 1.72 -7.47
N GLY A 71 6.92 0.82 -7.37
CA GLY A 71 7.81 0.73 -6.20
C GLY A 71 8.65 2.00 -5.99
N THR A 72 9.10 2.65 -7.06
CA THR A 72 9.83 3.93 -6.99
C THR A 72 8.94 5.05 -6.48
N HIS A 73 7.68 5.12 -6.95
CA HIS A 73 6.70 6.12 -6.52
C HIS A 73 6.37 5.97 -5.03
N VAL A 74 6.09 4.74 -4.60
CA VAL A 74 5.86 4.36 -3.19
C VAL A 74 7.06 4.71 -2.31
N ALA A 75 8.28 4.38 -2.74
CA ALA A 75 9.50 4.67 -1.99
C ALA A 75 9.73 6.19 -1.83
N GLY A 76 9.42 6.98 -2.86
CA GLY A 76 9.52 8.44 -2.81
C GLY A 76 8.56 9.08 -1.81
N ILE A 77 7.33 8.58 -1.71
CA ILE A 77 6.35 9.06 -0.72
C ILE A 77 6.89 8.88 0.69
N ILE A 78 7.54 7.74 0.96
CA ILE A 78 8.12 7.47 2.28
C ILE A 78 9.36 8.34 2.51
N ALA A 79 10.34 8.29 1.61
CA ALA A 79 11.72 8.67 1.92
C ALA A 79 12.46 9.46 0.83
N ALA A 80 11.76 10.17 -0.06
CA ALA A 80 12.44 11.11 -0.95
C ALA A 80 13.23 12.16 -0.13
N ALA A 81 14.45 12.45 -0.56
CA ALA A 81 15.36 13.37 0.12
C ALA A 81 14.72 14.75 0.28
N ARG A 82 14.83 15.33 1.49
CA ARG A 82 14.20 16.62 1.81
C ARG A 82 15.13 17.82 1.68
N ASP A 83 16.43 17.58 1.55
CA ASP A 83 17.52 18.55 1.68
C ASP A 83 18.22 18.91 0.36
N ASN A 84 17.71 18.41 -0.78
CA ASN A 84 18.32 18.63 -2.09
C ASN A 84 17.59 19.67 -2.98
N ASN A 85 16.45 20.20 -2.54
CA ASN A 85 15.59 21.14 -3.29
C ASN A 85 15.12 20.62 -4.67
N LEU A 86 15.03 19.30 -4.86
CA LEU A 86 14.57 18.68 -6.11
C LEU A 86 13.29 17.89 -5.89
N GLY A 87 12.36 18.00 -6.84
CA GLY A 87 11.21 17.09 -6.92
C GLY A 87 10.27 17.18 -5.71
N VAL A 88 10.32 16.15 -4.85
CA VAL A 88 9.38 15.94 -3.75
C VAL A 88 10.11 15.69 -2.43
N GLN A 89 9.40 15.92 -1.32
CA GLN A 89 9.88 15.64 0.03
C GLN A 89 9.10 14.46 0.62
N GLY A 90 9.80 13.36 0.91
CA GLY A 90 9.19 12.19 1.54
C GLY A 90 8.67 12.52 2.94
N ILE A 91 7.68 11.77 3.42
CA ILE A 91 7.11 11.95 4.77
C ILE A 91 8.19 11.78 5.84
N ALA A 92 9.02 10.75 5.71
CA ALA A 92 10.15 10.47 6.59
C ALA A 92 11.47 10.77 5.87
N ALA A 93 12.38 11.50 6.50
CA ALA A 93 13.71 11.76 5.94
C ALA A 93 14.78 10.92 6.65
N ALA A 94 16.05 11.25 6.39
CA ALA A 94 17.18 10.72 7.15
C ALA A 94 16.89 10.77 8.67
N PRO A 95 17.16 9.69 9.43
CA PRO A 95 17.99 8.54 9.05
C PRO A 95 17.24 7.34 8.42
N VAL A 96 15.99 7.50 7.97
CA VAL A 96 15.20 6.40 7.37
C VAL A 96 15.84 5.91 6.07
N ARG A 97 15.93 4.59 5.92
CA ARG A 97 16.44 3.90 4.71
C ARG A 97 15.38 2.97 4.15
N VAL A 98 15.31 2.88 2.82
CA VAL A 98 14.37 2.00 2.10
C VAL A 98 15.06 0.70 1.71
N MET A 99 14.45 -0.43 2.05
CA MET A 99 14.81 -1.75 1.55
C MET A 99 13.81 -2.15 0.48
N SER A 100 14.25 -2.27 -0.77
CA SER A 100 13.39 -2.75 -1.85
C SER A 100 13.35 -4.28 -1.85
N VAL A 101 12.15 -4.86 -1.81
CA VAL A 101 11.92 -6.30 -1.92
C VAL A 101 10.85 -6.54 -2.98
N ARG A 102 11.24 -7.06 -4.14
CA ARG A 102 10.32 -7.30 -5.26
C ARG A 102 9.56 -8.61 -5.03
N ALA A 103 8.41 -8.51 -4.37
CA ALA A 103 7.53 -9.66 -4.07
C ALA A 103 6.55 -10.00 -5.20
N VAL A 104 6.23 -9.02 -6.06
CA VAL A 104 5.19 -9.13 -7.09
C VAL A 104 5.79 -8.72 -8.44
N PRO A 105 6.48 -9.63 -9.15
CA PRO A 105 6.87 -9.38 -10.54
C PRO A 105 5.65 -9.57 -11.44
N ASN A 106 5.29 -8.55 -12.26
CA ASN A 106 4.21 -8.52 -13.26
C ASN A 106 3.30 -9.76 -13.24
N GLY A 107 2.23 -9.73 -12.43
CA GLY A 107 1.35 -10.86 -12.20
C GLY A 107 0.74 -10.87 -10.79
N ASP A 108 0.10 -11.99 -10.45
CA ASP A 108 -0.66 -12.20 -9.22
C ASP A 108 0.23 -12.27 -7.96
N GLU A 109 -0.20 -11.66 -6.84
CA GLU A 109 0.53 -11.59 -5.57
C GLU A 109 0.51 -12.92 -4.82
N ARG A 110 1.24 -13.93 -5.30
CA ARG A 110 1.26 -15.27 -4.69
C ARG A 110 1.63 -15.21 -3.20
N ASP A 111 0.87 -15.96 -2.42
CA ASP A 111 1.01 -16.00 -0.95
C ASP A 111 2.42 -16.38 -0.50
N LYS A 112 3.07 -17.34 -1.17
CA LYS A 112 4.46 -17.71 -0.92
C LYS A 112 5.41 -16.53 -1.03
N ASP A 113 5.27 -15.72 -2.09
CA ASP A 113 6.18 -14.60 -2.36
C ASP A 113 5.97 -13.47 -1.36
N VAL A 114 4.70 -13.16 -1.04
CA VAL A 114 4.35 -12.22 0.04
C VAL A 114 4.92 -12.68 1.38
N ALA A 115 4.71 -13.95 1.73
CA ALA A 115 5.17 -14.54 2.99
C ALA A 115 6.70 -14.56 3.11
N ASN A 116 7.42 -14.78 2.02
CA ASN A 116 8.88 -14.76 1.98
C ASN A 116 9.43 -13.33 1.96
N ALA A 117 8.80 -12.40 1.26
CA ALA A 117 9.20 -10.99 1.26
C ALA A 117 9.10 -10.37 2.66
N ILE A 118 8.02 -10.67 3.40
CA ILE A 118 7.87 -10.24 4.79
C ILE A 118 9.03 -10.81 5.64
N ARG A 119 9.29 -12.12 5.57
CA ARG A 119 10.37 -12.75 6.34
C ARG A 119 11.74 -12.18 5.97
N TYR A 120 12.02 -12.03 4.69
CA TYR A 120 13.26 -11.45 4.20
C TYR A 120 13.47 -10.03 4.74
N ALA A 121 12.44 -9.17 4.65
CA ALA A 121 12.54 -7.81 5.17
C ALA A 121 12.78 -7.79 6.68
N VAL A 122 12.05 -8.62 7.44
CA VAL A 122 12.24 -8.77 8.90
C VAL A 122 13.66 -9.23 9.23
N ASP A 123 14.16 -10.27 8.56
CA ASP A 123 15.49 -10.85 8.80
C ASP A 123 16.63 -9.90 8.42
N ASN A 124 16.38 -8.98 7.49
CA ASN A 124 17.33 -7.95 7.09
C ASN A 124 17.14 -6.62 7.85
N GLY A 125 16.36 -6.61 8.94
CA GLY A 125 16.28 -5.50 9.88
C GLY A 125 15.25 -4.42 9.54
N ALA A 126 14.27 -4.70 8.68
CA ALA A 126 13.14 -3.79 8.50
C ALA A 126 12.35 -3.64 9.80
N GLN A 127 12.05 -2.40 10.19
CA GLN A 127 11.20 -2.10 11.35
C GLN A 127 9.74 -1.85 10.96
N ILE A 128 9.53 -1.45 9.70
CA ILE A 128 8.23 -1.17 9.08
C ILE A 128 8.28 -1.73 7.66
N ILE A 129 7.24 -2.44 7.23
CA ILE A 129 7.10 -2.99 5.88
C ILE A 129 5.83 -2.43 5.25
N ASN A 130 5.98 -1.68 4.17
CA ASN A 130 4.87 -1.20 3.36
C ASN A 130 4.51 -2.24 2.29
N MET A 131 3.23 -2.62 2.22
CA MET A 131 2.66 -3.62 1.33
C MET A 131 1.56 -2.95 0.49
N SER A 132 1.97 -2.28 -0.59
CA SER A 132 1.08 -1.60 -1.53
C SER A 132 0.60 -2.56 -2.64
N PHE A 133 -0.03 -3.67 -2.26
CA PHE A 133 -0.53 -4.69 -3.17
C PHE A 133 -1.73 -5.42 -2.55
N GLY A 134 -2.51 -6.11 -3.38
CA GLY A 134 -3.71 -6.80 -2.89
C GLY A 134 -4.38 -7.67 -3.95
N LYS A 135 -5.10 -8.70 -3.49
CA LYS A 135 -5.74 -9.70 -4.35
C LYS A 135 -7.01 -10.28 -3.75
N GLU A 136 -7.83 -10.85 -4.62
CA GLU A 136 -9.11 -11.48 -4.24
C GLU A 136 -8.96 -12.90 -3.67
N PHE A 137 -7.89 -13.62 -4.02
CA PHE A 137 -7.71 -15.04 -3.67
C PHE A 137 -6.39 -15.31 -2.95
N SER A 138 -6.44 -16.06 -1.85
CA SER A 138 -5.26 -16.42 -1.05
C SER A 138 -5.25 -17.92 -0.74
N PRO A 139 -4.95 -18.78 -1.74
CA PRO A 139 -5.00 -20.24 -1.58
C PRO A 139 -4.02 -20.78 -0.52
N GLN A 140 -2.92 -20.06 -0.24
CA GLN A 140 -1.94 -20.41 0.79
C GLN A 140 -1.91 -19.36 1.91
N ARG A 141 -3.06 -18.74 2.23
CA ARG A 141 -3.26 -17.78 3.34
C ARG A 141 -2.52 -18.13 4.63
N PRO A 142 -2.49 -19.39 5.12
CA PRO A 142 -1.76 -19.73 6.34
C PRO A 142 -0.26 -19.37 6.30
N ALA A 143 0.38 -19.40 5.13
CA ALA A 143 1.79 -19.02 4.98
C ALA A 143 2.02 -17.51 5.22
N VAL A 144 1.09 -16.67 4.76
CA VAL A 144 1.08 -15.21 4.96
C VAL A 144 0.78 -14.89 6.42
N GLU A 145 -0.23 -15.54 7.02
CA GLU A 145 -0.55 -15.37 8.45
C GLU A 145 0.62 -15.77 9.36
N ALA A 146 1.35 -16.84 9.01
CA ALA A 146 2.56 -17.22 9.72
C ALA A 146 3.68 -16.17 9.56
N ALA A 147 3.75 -15.47 8.42
CA ALA A 147 4.67 -14.36 8.21
C ALA A 147 4.29 -13.15 9.08
N TYR A 148 3.00 -12.88 9.24
CA TYR A 148 2.50 -11.82 10.12
C TYR A 148 2.90 -12.04 11.56
N LYS A 149 2.66 -13.26 12.08
CA LYS A 149 3.06 -13.65 13.44
C LYS A 149 4.57 -13.58 13.62
N TYR A 150 5.34 -13.93 12.57
CA TYR A 150 6.80 -13.80 12.59
C TYR A 150 7.23 -12.33 12.70
N ALA A 151 6.66 -11.45 11.88
CA ALA A 151 6.90 -10.01 11.96
C ALA A 151 6.49 -9.42 13.32
N GLU A 152 5.35 -9.85 13.87
CA GLU A 152 4.84 -9.43 15.18
C GLU A 152 5.82 -9.82 16.30
N ALA A 153 6.26 -11.07 16.32
CA ALA A 153 7.23 -11.58 17.29
C ALA A 153 8.61 -10.87 17.20
N LYS A 154 8.91 -10.25 16.06
CA LYS A 154 10.12 -9.45 15.83
C LYS A 154 9.90 -7.95 16.00
N GLY A 155 8.68 -7.52 16.36
CA GLY A 155 8.34 -6.12 16.59
C GLY A 155 8.28 -5.27 15.33
N VAL A 156 8.02 -5.89 14.17
CA VAL A 156 7.94 -5.21 12.86
C VAL A 156 6.50 -4.85 12.54
N LEU A 157 6.27 -3.57 12.21
CA LEU A 157 4.97 -3.08 11.76
C LEU A 157 4.77 -3.39 10.28
N LEU A 158 3.61 -3.88 9.93
CA LEU A 158 3.14 -4.09 8.56
C LEU A 158 2.11 -2.99 8.24
N VAL A 159 2.26 -2.32 7.12
CA VAL A 159 1.32 -1.31 6.63
C VAL A 159 0.84 -1.75 5.25
N HIS A 160 -0.47 -1.92 5.09
CA HIS A 160 -1.09 -2.56 3.94
C HIS A 160 -2.12 -1.63 3.30
N ALA A 161 -2.12 -1.58 1.96
CA ALA A 161 -3.13 -0.86 1.19
C ALA A 161 -4.48 -1.60 1.18
N ALA A 162 -5.58 -0.89 1.38
CA ALA A 162 -6.90 -1.53 1.47
C ALA A 162 -7.41 -2.16 0.15
N GLY A 163 -6.89 -1.76 -1.01
CA GLY A 163 -7.35 -2.17 -2.35
C GLY A 163 -8.16 -1.07 -3.05
N ASN A 164 -8.31 -1.19 -4.37
CA ASN A 164 -8.84 -0.13 -5.24
C ASN A 164 -10.13 -0.55 -5.98
N GLU A 165 -10.87 -1.49 -5.41
CA GLU A 165 -12.05 -2.11 -6.02
C GLU A 165 -13.36 -1.42 -5.61
N ASN A 166 -13.29 -0.25 -4.96
CA ASN A 166 -14.42 0.49 -4.39
C ASN A 166 -15.35 -0.32 -3.48
N ALA A 167 -14.82 -1.39 -2.88
CA ALA A 167 -15.58 -2.40 -2.19
C ALA A 167 -15.66 -2.16 -0.67
N ASN A 168 -16.77 -2.60 -0.08
CA ASN A 168 -16.89 -2.76 1.35
C ASN A 168 -16.21 -4.07 1.78
N LEU A 169 -15.09 -3.98 2.51
CA LEU A 169 -14.34 -5.17 2.92
C LEU A 169 -15.13 -6.08 3.88
N ASP A 170 -16.19 -5.56 4.49
CA ASP A 170 -17.10 -6.37 5.30
C ASP A 170 -17.91 -7.39 4.49
N LEU A 171 -17.99 -7.21 3.17
CA LEU A 171 -18.72 -8.05 2.24
C LEU A 171 -17.80 -8.84 1.31
N VAL A 172 -16.68 -8.23 0.90
CA VAL A 172 -15.71 -8.82 -0.03
C VAL A 172 -14.32 -8.72 0.59
N THR A 173 -13.70 -9.86 0.89
CA THR A 173 -12.37 -9.86 1.50
C THR A 173 -11.31 -9.54 0.46
N ASN A 174 -10.42 -8.60 0.79
CA ASN A 174 -9.18 -8.37 0.07
C ASN A 174 -8.01 -9.02 0.85
N PHE A 175 -7.04 -9.58 0.15
CA PHE A 175 -5.86 -10.20 0.73
C PHE A 175 -4.59 -9.41 0.43
N PRO A 176 -3.60 -9.40 1.33
CA PRO A 176 -3.64 -10.01 2.65
C PRO A 176 -4.69 -9.40 3.59
N ALA A 177 -5.42 -10.25 4.33
CA ALA A 177 -6.56 -9.82 5.14
C ALA A 177 -6.09 -9.17 6.45
N SER A 178 -6.85 -8.19 6.96
CA SER A 178 -6.58 -7.52 8.24
C SER A 178 -6.97 -8.33 9.48
N PHE A 179 -7.32 -9.61 9.27
CA PHE A 179 -7.69 -10.57 10.31
C PHE A 179 -7.13 -11.96 9.97
N TYR A 180 -6.84 -12.75 11.00
CA TYR A 180 -6.48 -14.16 10.87
C TYR A 180 -7.70 -15.02 10.57
N THR A 181 -7.49 -16.24 10.08
CA THR A 181 -8.57 -17.20 9.77
C THR A 181 -9.44 -17.52 10.99
N ASN A 182 -8.92 -17.37 12.21
CA ASN A 182 -9.66 -17.52 13.47
C ASN A 182 -10.41 -16.24 13.92
N GLY A 183 -10.41 -15.17 13.12
CA GLY A 183 -11.07 -13.90 13.41
C GLY A 183 -10.27 -12.91 14.26
N ALA A 184 -9.11 -13.29 14.80
CA ALA A 184 -8.27 -12.37 15.57
C ALA A 184 -7.62 -11.31 14.65
N VAL A 185 -7.42 -10.11 15.17
CA VAL A 185 -6.79 -9.00 14.44
C VAL A 185 -5.30 -8.95 14.78
N PRO A 186 -4.37 -8.94 13.80
CA PRO A 186 -2.95 -8.77 14.07
C PRO A 186 -2.68 -7.42 14.75
N THR A 187 -1.85 -7.43 15.81
CA THR A 187 -1.53 -6.20 16.54
C THR A 187 -0.51 -5.33 15.80
N ASN A 188 0.19 -5.89 14.81
CA ASN A 188 1.24 -5.25 14.03
C ASN A 188 0.86 -4.97 12.57
N LEU A 189 -0.41 -5.06 12.17
CA LEU A 189 -0.85 -4.77 10.80
C LEU A 189 -1.77 -3.54 10.78
N LEU A 190 -1.45 -2.53 10.00
CA LEU A 190 -2.31 -1.37 9.70
C LEU A 190 -2.83 -1.47 8.27
N THR A 191 -4.15 -1.42 8.09
CA THR A 191 -4.76 -1.37 6.75
C THR A 191 -5.25 0.05 6.43
N VAL A 192 -4.85 0.57 5.28
CA VAL A 192 -4.95 1.99 4.92
C VAL A 192 -5.84 2.21 3.69
N GLY A 193 -6.92 2.97 3.87
CA GLY A 193 -7.78 3.47 2.79
C GLY A 193 -7.22 4.76 2.16
N ALA A 194 -7.67 5.10 0.95
CA ALA A 194 -7.23 6.29 0.24
C ALA A 194 -8.22 7.44 0.39
N SER A 195 -7.72 8.63 0.75
CA SER A 195 -8.48 9.86 0.79
C SER A 195 -8.13 10.79 -0.37
N GLY A 196 -9.11 11.60 -0.77
CA GLY A 196 -8.92 12.77 -1.60
C GLY A 196 -8.22 13.92 -0.87
N PRO A 197 -7.94 15.02 -1.59
CA PRO A 197 -7.16 16.14 -1.05
C PRO A 197 -7.98 17.13 -0.21
N ALA A 198 -9.32 17.02 -0.20
CA ALA A 198 -10.20 17.98 0.43
C ALA A 198 -11.27 17.29 1.29
N ASP A 199 -11.62 17.93 2.41
CA ASP A 199 -12.72 17.51 3.27
C ASP A 199 -14.07 17.90 2.65
N ASN A 200 -14.52 17.10 1.69
CA ASN A 200 -15.79 17.26 1.00
C ASN A 200 -16.40 15.89 0.67
N GLU A 201 -17.43 15.83 -0.16
CA GLU A 201 -18.12 14.58 -0.48
C GLU A 201 -17.23 13.51 -1.16
N ASN A 202 -16.08 13.90 -1.70
CA ASN A 202 -15.07 13.04 -2.32
C ASN A 202 -13.86 12.79 -1.38
N LEU A 203 -14.01 13.03 -0.07
CA LEU A 203 -12.96 12.74 0.91
C LEU A 203 -12.49 11.28 0.86
N PRO A 204 -13.35 10.23 0.82
CA PRO A 204 -12.88 8.90 0.43
C PRO A 204 -12.65 8.88 -1.08
N ALA A 205 -11.49 8.39 -1.52
CA ALA A 205 -11.25 8.19 -2.94
C ALA A 205 -12.29 7.22 -3.51
N SER A 206 -12.84 7.52 -4.69
CA SER A 206 -13.94 6.74 -5.29
C SER A 206 -13.58 5.28 -5.56
N PHE A 207 -12.29 4.99 -5.72
CA PHE A 207 -11.75 3.63 -5.88
C PHE A 207 -11.42 2.93 -4.55
N SER A 208 -11.31 3.65 -3.43
CA SER A 208 -10.81 3.05 -2.19
C SER A 208 -11.77 1.98 -1.66
N ASN A 209 -11.22 0.83 -1.29
CA ASN A 209 -11.92 -0.05 -0.38
C ASN A 209 -12.08 0.60 0.99
N TYR A 210 -13.14 0.22 1.71
CA TYR A 210 -13.48 0.76 3.02
C TYR A 210 -14.08 -0.31 3.92
N SER A 211 -14.02 -0.12 5.24
CA SER A 211 -14.70 -0.98 6.22
C SER A 211 -14.57 -0.39 7.62
N LYS A 212 -15.68 -0.38 8.38
CA LYS A 212 -15.69 0.06 9.78
C LYS A 212 -14.91 -0.87 10.72
N ARG A 213 -14.52 -2.07 10.25
CA ARG A 213 -13.82 -3.08 11.05
C ARG A 213 -12.41 -3.40 10.57
N GLN A 214 -12.17 -3.28 9.26
CA GLN A 214 -10.96 -3.81 8.62
C GLN A 214 -10.02 -2.75 8.07
N VAL A 215 -10.50 -1.53 7.77
CA VAL A 215 -9.65 -0.40 7.40
C VAL A 215 -9.38 0.42 8.65
N ASP A 216 -8.13 0.48 9.10
CA ASP A 216 -7.77 1.16 10.33
C ASP A 216 -7.91 2.67 10.19
N VAL A 217 -7.37 3.25 9.11
CA VAL A 217 -7.27 4.70 8.89
C VAL A 217 -7.26 5.02 7.39
N PHE A 218 -7.60 6.25 7.01
CA PHE A 218 -7.38 6.75 5.66
C PHE A 218 -6.10 7.60 5.56
N ALA A 219 -5.51 7.70 4.37
CA ALA A 219 -4.42 8.62 4.09
C ALA A 219 -4.51 9.16 2.66
N PRO A 220 -3.91 10.33 2.36
CA PRO A 220 -3.91 10.90 1.01
C PRO A 220 -3.45 9.89 -0.04
N GLY A 221 -4.30 9.62 -1.03
CA GLY A 221 -4.04 8.63 -2.07
C GLY A 221 -4.51 9.02 -3.46
N VAL A 222 -5.01 10.25 -3.67
CA VAL A 222 -5.47 10.75 -4.98
C VAL A 222 -4.50 11.82 -5.49
N GLY A 223 -3.98 11.63 -6.70
CA GLY A 223 -3.11 12.61 -7.35
C GLY A 223 -1.83 12.89 -6.58
N ILE A 224 -1.19 11.85 -6.04
CA ILE A 224 0.01 11.98 -5.22
C ILE A 224 1.23 12.12 -6.12
N TYR A 225 1.88 13.27 -6.06
CA TYR A 225 3.10 13.56 -6.80
C TYR A 225 4.32 12.92 -6.10
N SER A 226 5.07 12.07 -6.78
CA SER A 226 6.25 11.39 -6.22
C SER A 226 7.31 11.06 -7.29
N THR A 227 8.40 10.40 -6.87
CA THR A 227 9.51 9.97 -7.73
C THR A 227 9.12 8.86 -8.70
N LEU A 228 9.63 8.93 -9.93
CA LEU A 228 9.53 7.89 -10.94
C LEU A 228 10.94 7.46 -11.40
N PRO A 229 11.11 6.27 -11.99
CA PRO A 229 12.38 5.83 -12.55
C PRO A 229 12.96 6.83 -13.57
N GLY A 230 14.29 6.92 -13.61
CA GLY A 230 14.99 7.75 -14.60
C GLY A 230 14.94 9.25 -14.32
N ASN A 231 15.01 9.65 -13.04
CA ASN A 231 15.01 11.06 -12.60
C ASN A 231 13.75 11.83 -13.04
N LYS A 232 12.60 11.17 -12.94
CA LYS A 232 11.28 11.74 -13.29
C LYS A 232 10.42 11.84 -12.04
N TYR A 233 9.31 12.57 -12.17
CA TYR A 233 8.30 12.74 -11.14
C TYR A 233 6.93 12.74 -11.79
N GLY A 234 5.91 12.28 -11.08
CA GLY A 234 4.56 12.20 -11.61
C GLY A 234 3.50 11.90 -10.56
N ASN A 235 2.25 12.06 -10.97
CA ASN A 235 1.09 11.78 -10.14
C ASN A 235 0.64 10.34 -10.31
N GLU A 236 0.36 9.67 -9.19
CA GLU A 236 -0.33 8.38 -9.16
C GLU A 236 -1.50 8.45 -8.17
N SER A 237 -2.49 7.57 -8.34
CA SER A 237 -3.62 7.45 -7.43
C SER A 237 -3.82 5.99 -7.02
N GLY A 238 -4.09 5.76 -5.74
CA GLY A 238 -4.35 4.44 -5.20
C GLY A 238 -4.24 4.39 -3.68
N THR A 239 -4.83 3.37 -3.07
CA THR A 239 -4.48 2.95 -1.71
C THR A 239 -3.00 2.59 -1.59
N SER A 240 -2.39 2.19 -2.71
CA SER A 240 -0.95 2.04 -2.89
C SER A 240 -0.12 3.30 -2.59
N MET A 241 -0.71 4.49 -2.72
CA MET A 241 -0.08 5.78 -2.39
C MET A 241 -0.45 6.24 -0.97
N ALA A 242 -1.62 5.85 -0.47
CA ALA A 242 -2.04 6.10 0.90
C ALA A 242 -1.22 5.31 1.93
N SER A 243 -1.01 4.01 1.69
CA SER A 243 -0.21 3.12 2.54
C SER A 243 1.20 3.67 2.85
N PRO A 244 2.01 4.13 1.87
CA PRO A 244 3.33 4.71 2.15
C PRO A 244 3.28 6.05 2.88
N VAL A 245 2.20 6.84 2.79
CA VAL A 245 2.04 8.02 3.67
C VAL A 245 1.99 7.58 5.13
N THR A 246 1.15 6.58 5.44
CA THR A 246 1.05 6.02 6.80
C THR A 246 2.33 5.31 7.25
N ALA A 247 3.01 4.58 6.36
CA ALA A 247 4.31 3.97 6.66
C ALA A 247 5.38 5.03 6.96
N GLY A 248 5.35 6.16 6.24
CA GLY A 248 6.19 7.33 6.53
C GLY A 248 5.91 7.93 7.90
N VAL A 249 4.63 8.09 8.28
CA VAL A 249 4.26 8.54 9.64
C VAL A 249 4.82 7.58 10.70
N ALA A 250 4.64 6.27 10.52
CA ALA A 250 5.20 5.28 11.42
C ALA A 250 6.73 5.36 11.51
N ALA A 251 7.41 5.63 10.40
CA ALA A 251 8.87 5.74 10.35
C ALA A 251 9.40 6.98 11.09
N VAL A 252 8.69 8.12 10.99
CA VAL A 252 8.99 9.31 11.79
C VAL A 252 8.79 9.02 13.29
N LEU A 253 7.68 8.39 13.68
CA LEU A 253 7.45 8.02 15.07
C LEU A 253 8.55 7.09 15.59
N LYS A 254 8.92 6.05 14.83
CA LYS A 254 9.93 5.07 15.24
C LYS A 254 11.34 5.68 15.33
N SER A 255 11.66 6.69 14.52
CA SER A 255 12.97 7.36 14.56
C SER A 255 13.14 8.26 15.78
N TYR A 256 12.08 8.96 16.20
CA TYR A 256 12.07 9.79 17.41
C TYR A 256 11.86 8.96 18.70
N PHE A 257 11.13 7.86 18.60
CA PHE A 257 10.76 7.01 19.74
C PHE A 257 11.11 5.52 19.46
N PRO A 258 12.40 5.15 19.50
CA PRO A 258 12.84 3.79 19.15
C PRO A 258 12.26 2.69 20.05
N SER A 259 11.81 3.03 21.25
CA SER A 259 11.16 2.14 22.23
C SER A 259 9.74 1.70 21.82
N LEU A 260 9.07 2.42 20.92
CA LEU A 260 7.69 2.09 20.51
C LEU A 260 7.65 0.74 19.82
N THR A 261 6.77 -0.14 20.29
CA THR A 261 6.49 -1.42 19.64
C THR A 261 5.67 -1.22 18.37
N ALA A 262 5.58 -2.24 17.50
CA ALA A 262 4.67 -2.19 16.36
C ALA A 262 3.20 -1.95 16.79
N ALA A 263 2.78 -2.55 17.91
CA ALA A 263 1.47 -2.32 18.48
C ALA A 263 1.28 -0.88 18.96
N ASP A 264 2.32 -0.25 19.55
CA ASP A 264 2.27 1.17 19.93
C ASP A 264 2.16 2.07 18.70
N LEU A 265 2.92 1.80 17.63
CA LEU A 265 2.82 2.56 16.38
C LEU A 265 1.41 2.46 15.79
N LYS A 266 0.85 1.25 15.68
CA LYS A 266 -0.52 1.02 15.22
C LYS A 266 -1.53 1.79 16.08
N ARG A 267 -1.40 1.74 17.41
CA ARG A 267 -2.29 2.40 18.35
C ARG A 267 -2.20 3.93 18.23
N ILE A 268 -1.00 4.49 18.27
CA ILE A 268 -0.77 5.95 18.18
C ILE A 268 -1.37 6.51 16.89
N ILE A 269 -1.06 5.89 15.74
CA ILE A 269 -1.59 6.32 14.44
C ILE A 269 -3.13 6.28 14.41
N ARG A 270 -3.74 5.28 15.04
CA ARG A 270 -5.21 5.17 15.10
C ARG A 270 -5.83 6.21 16.04
N GLU A 271 -5.29 6.35 17.25
CA GLU A 271 -5.80 7.25 18.28
C GLU A 271 -5.60 8.73 17.92
N SER A 272 -4.58 9.04 17.12
CA SER A 272 -4.30 10.40 16.68
C SER A 272 -4.88 10.75 15.30
N ALA A 273 -5.62 9.85 14.66
CA ALA A 273 -6.22 10.12 13.35
C ALA A 273 -7.23 11.27 13.45
N GLN A 274 -7.20 12.19 12.49
CA GLN A 274 -8.15 13.29 12.43
C GLN A 274 -9.49 12.78 11.95
N VAL A 275 -10.48 12.72 12.84
CA VAL A 275 -11.84 12.25 12.52
C VAL A 275 -12.59 13.31 11.71
N HIS A 276 -13.27 12.88 10.65
CA HIS A 276 -14.13 13.75 9.83
C HIS A 276 -15.57 13.24 9.85
N HIS A 277 -16.53 14.15 9.99
CA HIS A 277 -17.97 13.85 10.00
C HIS A 277 -18.71 14.25 8.71
N THR A 278 -17.95 14.58 7.67
CA THR A 278 -18.47 15.02 6.38
C THR A 278 -19.33 13.93 5.75
N GLN A 279 -20.45 14.33 5.14
CA GLN A 279 -21.28 13.43 4.36
C GLN A 279 -20.62 13.17 3.01
N VAL A 280 -20.15 11.95 2.81
CA VAL A 280 -19.32 11.54 1.68
C VAL A 280 -20.02 10.53 0.81
N LEU A 281 -19.68 10.52 -0.47
CA LEU A 281 -20.07 9.46 -1.39
C LEU A 281 -19.38 8.17 -0.96
N VAL A 282 -20.18 7.13 -0.71
CA VAL A 282 -19.65 5.82 -0.36
C VAL A 282 -19.10 5.17 -1.64
N PRO A 283 -17.82 4.75 -1.68
CA PRO A 283 -17.25 4.07 -2.84
C PRO A 283 -18.13 2.90 -3.30
N GLY A 284 -18.33 2.79 -4.62
CA GLY A 284 -19.11 1.70 -5.23
C GLY A 284 -20.63 1.70 -4.97
N ALA A 285 -21.16 2.62 -4.15
CA ALA A 285 -22.55 2.56 -3.67
C ALA A 285 -23.56 3.40 -4.48
N GLY A 286 -23.29 3.68 -5.77
CA GLY A 286 -24.25 4.32 -6.68
C GLY A 286 -24.76 5.70 -6.22
N GLY A 287 -23.89 6.52 -5.61
CA GLY A 287 -24.23 7.87 -5.15
C GLY A 287 -24.79 7.95 -3.73
N LYS A 288 -24.93 6.83 -3.03
CA LYS A 288 -25.30 6.81 -1.61
C LYS A 288 -24.27 7.59 -0.78
N LYS A 289 -24.77 8.41 0.15
CA LYS A 289 -23.94 9.14 1.12
C LYS A 289 -23.93 8.46 2.49
N ALA A 290 -22.83 8.63 3.21
CA ALA A 290 -22.69 8.26 4.62
C ALA A 290 -21.75 9.25 5.34
N ASP A 291 -21.76 9.23 6.67
CA ASP A 291 -20.72 9.91 7.45
C ASP A 291 -19.37 9.23 7.19
N PHE A 292 -18.34 9.99 6.81
CA PHE A 292 -16.98 9.48 6.61
C PHE A 292 -16.45 8.68 7.80
N ALA A 293 -16.85 9.07 9.02
CA ALA A 293 -16.46 8.37 10.25
C ALA A 293 -16.89 6.90 10.29
N THR A 294 -17.82 6.49 9.41
CA THR A 294 -18.31 5.10 9.29
C THR A 294 -17.51 4.25 8.31
N LEU A 295 -16.58 4.83 7.54
CA LEU A 295 -15.86 4.14 6.47
C LEU A 295 -14.55 3.46 6.93
N SER A 296 -14.04 3.79 8.11
CA SER A 296 -12.89 3.15 8.74
C SER A 296 -13.09 2.99 10.24
N VAL A 297 -12.25 2.18 10.87
CA VAL A 297 -12.22 1.97 12.32
C VAL A 297 -12.11 3.31 13.04
N THR A 298 -11.12 4.14 12.68
CA THR A 298 -10.93 5.48 13.29
C THR A 298 -11.96 6.49 12.81
N GLY A 299 -12.45 6.33 11.58
CA GLY A 299 -13.26 7.35 10.94
C GLY A 299 -12.46 8.58 10.52
N GLY A 300 -11.13 8.45 10.43
CA GLY A 300 -10.24 9.59 10.26
C GLY A 300 -9.12 9.38 9.26
N VAL A 301 -8.46 10.50 8.93
CA VAL A 301 -7.27 10.57 8.09
C VAL A 301 -6.02 10.65 8.97
N VAL A 302 -4.92 10.03 8.56
CA VAL A 302 -3.66 10.04 9.31
C VAL A 302 -3.15 11.46 9.53
N ASP A 303 -2.73 11.77 10.76
CA ASP A 303 -2.16 13.06 11.15
C ASP A 303 -0.83 12.83 11.89
N LEU A 304 0.28 13.18 11.24
CA LEU A 304 1.62 13.05 11.81
C LEU A 304 1.84 13.98 13.01
N TYR A 305 1.30 15.19 12.98
CA TYR A 305 1.49 16.15 14.08
C TYR A 305 0.80 15.64 15.35
N ALA A 306 -0.47 15.24 15.24
CA ALA A 306 -1.21 14.66 16.36
C ALA A 306 -0.54 13.37 16.87
N ALA A 307 -0.04 12.53 15.96
CA ALA A 307 0.68 11.30 16.33
C ALA A 307 1.95 11.60 17.15
N MET A 308 2.73 12.62 16.76
CA MET A 308 3.92 13.06 17.48
C MET A 308 3.57 13.60 18.88
N GLN A 309 2.49 14.38 18.99
CA GLN A 309 2.02 14.89 20.30
C GLN A 309 1.63 13.75 21.24
N LEU A 310 0.89 12.76 20.74
CA LEU A 310 0.48 11.59 21.53
C LEU A 310 1.70 10.76 21.97
N ALA A 311 2.67 10.54 21.08
CA ALA A 311 3.90 9.82 21.41
C ALA A 311 4.73 10.54 22.50
N LEU A 312 4.85 11.87 22.43
CA LEU A 312 5.53 12.68 23.45
C LEU A 312 4.88 12.53 24.83
N GLN A 313 3.54 12.56 24.89
CA GLN A 313 2.79 12.39 26.15
C GLN A 313 3.02 11.01 26.77
N LEU A 314 3.02 9.95 25.95
CA LEU A 314 3.26 8.58 26.42
C LEU A 314 4.68 8.40 26.98
N GLU A 315 5.70 8.98 26.33
CA GLU A 315 7.08 8.94 26.82
C GLU A 315 7.28 9.76 28.11
N ALA A 316 6.58 10.89 28.26
CA ALA A 316 6.62 11.67 29.50
C ALA A 316 6.03 10.88 30.69
N THR A 317 4.97 10.10 30.43
CA THR A 317 4.29 9.30 31.47
C THR A 317 5.12 8.09 31.92
N LYS A 318 5.98 7.53 31.04
CA LYS A 318 6.89 6.43 31.39
C LYS A 318 8.06 6.84 32.30
N LYS A 319 8.34 8.14 32.42
CA LYS A 319 9.46 8.69 33.20
C LYS A 319 9.07 9.13 34.61
N GLN A 320 7.78 9.06 34.95
CA GLN A 320 7.23 9.32 36.29
C GLN A 320 7.04 8.00 37.04
#